data_AF-A0A7S1UYF4-F1
#
_entry.id   AF-A0A7S1UYF4-F1
#
_cell.length_a   1.000
_cell.length_b   1.000
_cell.length_c   1.000
_cell.angle_alpha   90.00
_cell.angle_beta   90.00
_cell.angle_gamma   90.00
#
_symmetry.space_group_name_H-M   'P 1'
#
loop_
_entity.id
_entity.type
_entity.pdbx_description
1 polymer ?
#
loop_
_entity_poly.entity_id
_entity_poly.type
_entity_poly.pdbx_seq_one_letter_code
_entity_poly.pdbx_strand_id
1 'polypeptide(L)'
;GAQVYEESIQSGLVGKVLYTEVSNLPDDTSFDVFFPALKKSEWKCQPFKTNEEEEDKENASSSNAPDDEIHTDPKSGLQYKFLEYTRIPKPAEGADVNPEEMQYLEMCRDIIKNGAKRGDRT
;
A
#
# COMPACT_ATOMS: atom_id res chain seq x y z
N GLY A 1 1.55 -18.50 -14.38
CA GLY A 1 1.58 -17.59 -13.22
C GLY A 1 1.70 -16.15 -13.66
N ALA A 2 2.84 -15.76 -14.23
CA ALA A 2 3.15 -14.37 -14.62
C ALA A 2 2.04 -13.66 -15.40
N GLN A 3 1.45 -14.31 -16.41
CA GLN A 3 0.39 -13.71 -17.22
C GLN A 3 -0.83 -13.27 -16.39
N VAL A 4 -1.26 -14.06 -15.42
CA VAL A 4 -2.39 -13.71 -14.56
C VAL A 4 -2.05 -12.51 -13.68
N TYR A 5 -0.82 -12.44 -13.15
CA TYR A 5 -0.35 -11.28 -12.39
C TYR A 5 -0.31 -10.02 -13.25
N GLU A 6 0.17 -10.14 -14.49
CA GLU A 6 0.23 -9.03 -15.43
C GLU A 6 -1.17 -8.53 -15.79
N GLU A 7 -2.07 -9.41 -16.19
CA GLU A 7 -3.47 -9.07 -16.48
C GLU A 7 -4.17 -8.44 -15.27
N SER A 8 -3.92 -8.96 -14.06
CA SER A 8 -4.51 -8.42 -12.83
C SER A 8 -4.00 -7.01 -12.52
N ILE A 9 -2.69 -6.77 -12.64
CA ILE A 9 -2.11 -5.42 -12.42
C ILE A 9 -2.61 -4.44 -13.48
N GLN A 10 -2.68 -4.87 -14.75
CA GLN A 10 -3.17 -4.03 -15.85
C GLN A 10 -4.67 -3.71 -15.72
N SER A 11 -5.48 -4.66 -15.23
CA SER A 11 -6.93 -4.44 -15.01
C SER A 11 -7.22 -3.32 -14.02
N GLY A 12 -6.26 -3.02 -13.15
CA GLY A 12 -6.40 -2.02 -12.10
C GLY A 12 -7.34 -2.41 -10.95
N LEU A 13 -7.77 -3.67 -10.88
CA LEU A 13 -8.58 -4.20 -9.79
C LEU A 13 -7.76 -4.53 -8.53
N VAL A 14 -6.44 -4.64 -8.69
CA VAL A 14 -5.53 -4.96 -7.58
C VAL A 14 -5.23 -3.70 -6.77
N GLY A 15 -5.71 -3.66 -5.53
CA GLY A 15 -5.40 -2.58 -4.58
C GLY A 15 -4.16 -2.84 -3.71
N LYS A 16 -3.82 -4.12 -3.51
CA LYS A 16 -2.71 -4.57 -2.66
C LYS A 16 -2.00 -5.78 -3.28
N VAL A 17 -0.68 -5.83 -3.19
CA VAL A 17 0.14 -6.99 -3.53
C VAL A 17 0.98 -7.37 -2.31
N LEU A 18 0.84 -8.62 -1.86
CA LEU A 18 1.71 -9.22 -0.86
C LEU A 18 2.88 -9.87 -1.58
N TYR A 19 4.09 -9.45 -1.24
CA TYR A 19 5.30 -9.80 -1.97
C TYR A 19 6.31 -10.42 -1.01
N THR A 20 6.82 -11.60 -1.36
CA THR A 20 7.93 -12.23 -0.63
C THR A 20 9.19 -12.04 -1.45
N GLU A 21 10.09 -11.20 -0.97
CA GLU A 21 11.39 -11.03 -1.60
C GLU A 21 12.34 -12.09 -1.07
N VAL A 22 12.82 -12.95 -1.97
CA VAL A 22 13.79 -14.01 -1.65
C VAL A 22 15.17 -13.56 -2.10
N SER A 23 16.16 -13.81 -1.26
CA SER A 23 17.57 -13.44 -1.38
C SER A 23 18.45 -14.63 -0.94
N ASN A 24 19.77 -14.49 -1.10
CA ASN A 24 20.74 -15.57 -0.86
C ASN A 24 20.51 -16.81 -1.74
N LEU A 25 20.19 -16.57 -3.01
CA LEU A 25 20.02 -17.63 -4.01
C LEU A 25 21.40 -18.11 -4.50
N PRO A 26 21.57 -19.42 -4.78
CA PRO A 26 22.77 -19.93 -5.45
C PRO A 26 22.96 -19.29 -6.83
N ASP A 27 24.19 -18.95 -7.20
CA ASP A 27 24.51 -18.28 -8.47
C ASP A 27 24.14 -19.12 -9.73
N ASP A 28 23.93 -20.43 -9.55
CA ASP A 28 23.53 -21.37 -10.62
C ASP A 28 21.99 -21.42 -10.84
N THR A 29 21.24 -20.56 -10.14
CA THR A 29 19.78 -20.55 -10.25
C THR A 29 19.34 -19.78 -11.50
N SER A 30 18.62 -20.44 -12.40
CA SER A 30 17.99 -19.82 -13.56
C SER A 30 16.49 -19.64 -13.36
N PHE A 31 15.94 -18.56 -13.90
CA PHE A 31 14.51 -18.24 -13.85
C PHE A 31 13.98 -18.12 -15.29
N ASP A 32 12.86 -18.77 -15.54
CA ASP A 32 12.13 -18.76 -16.81
C ASP A 32 10.91 -17.84 -16.78
N VAL A 33 10.40 -17.54 -15.58
CA VAL A 33 9.19 -16.76 -15.34
C VAL A 33 9.47 -15.64 -14.34
N PHE A 34 9.02 -14.43 -14.67
CA PHE A 34 9.23 -13.24 -13.85
C PHE A 34 7.92 -12.60 -13.42
N PHE A 35 7.92 -11.99 -12.24
CA PHE A 35 6.82 -11.15 -11.77
C PHE A 35 6.83 -9.81 -12.54
N PRO A 36 5.66 -9.29 -12.96
CA PRO A 36 5.57 -8.02 -13.68
C PRO A 36 6.10 -6.83 -12.86
N ALA A 37 6.70 -5.85 -13.55
CA ALA A 37 7.30 -4.70 -12.91
C ALA A 37 6.26 -3.73 -12.32
N LEU A 38 6.39 -3.41 -11.02
CA LEU A 38 5.56 -2.42 -10.35
C LEU A 38 6.20 -1.02 -10.41
N LYS A 39 5.51 -0.06 -11.02
CA LYS A 39 5.99 1.33 -11.12
C LYS A 39 5.89 2.03 -9.76
N LYS A 40 7.00 2.65 -9.31
CA LYS A 40 7.05 3.44 -8.05
C LYS A 40 6.08 4.64 -8.03
N SER A 41 5.63 5.11 -9.19
CA SER A 41 4.64 6.18 -9.31
C SER A 41 3.21 5.74 -9.01
N GLU A 42 2.92 4.44 -9.14
CA GLU A 42 1.57 3.88 -8.95
C GLU A 42 1.46 3.04 -7.68
N TRP A 43 2.58 2.57 -7.14
CA TRP A 43 2.64 1.64 -6.03
C TRP A 43 3.54 2.17 -4.91
N LYS A 44 3.03 2.11 -3.69
CA LYS A 44 3.77 2.41 -2.47
C LYS A 44 4.22 1.10 -1.82
N CYS A 45 5.52 0.91 -1.63
CA CYS A 45 6.10 -0.26 -0.97
C CYS A 45 6.31 0.01 0.52
N GLN A 46 5.90 -0.92 1.38
CA GLN A 46 6.12 -0.88 2.82
C GLN A 46 6.42 -2.31 3.34
N PRO A 47 7.12 -2.46 4.48
CA PRO A 47 7.22 -3.76 5.15
C PRO A 47 5.84 -4.31 5.50
N PHE A 48 5.65 -5.63 5.38
CA PHE A 48 4.38 -6.25 5.75
C PHE A 48 4.17 -6.19 7.26
N LYS A 49 3.05 -5.63 7.70
CA LYS A 49 2.64 -5.60 9.10
C LYS A 49 1.44 -6.50 9.28
N THR A 50 1.59 -7.55 10.09
CA THR A 50 0.45 -8.34 10.54
C THR A 50 -0.32 -7.46 11.53
N ASN A 51 -1.47 -6.92 11.13
CA ASN A 51 -2.36 -6.26 12.07
C ASN A 51 -2.84 -7.31 13.08
N GLU A 52 -2.48 -7.16 14.35
CA GLU A 52 -2.85 -8.07 15.45
C GLU A 52 -4.36 -8.03 15.82
N GLU A 53 -5.25 -7.47 14.98
CA GLU A 53 -6.66 -7.23 15.32
C GLU A 53 -7.69 -8.13 14.62
N GLU A 54 -7.31 -9.05 13.73
CA GLU A 54 -8.25 -10.06 13.23
C GLU A 54 -7.84 -11.47 13.67
N GLU A 55 -8.64 -11.99 14.60
CA GLU A 55 -8.62 -13.35 15.10
C GLU A 55 -8.79 -14.37 13.96
N ASP A 56 -7.69 -14.84 13.38
CA ASP A 56 -7.64 -16.17 12.77
C ASP A 56 -6.32 -16.85 13.15
N LYS A 57 -6.40 -17.53 14.30
CA LYS A 57 -5.41 -18.48 14.79
C LYS A 57 -5.40 -19.70 13.88
N GLU A 58 -4.41 -19.83 13.00
CA GLU A 58 -3.94 -21.16 12.59
C GLU A 58 -2.52 -21.21 12.00
N ASN A 59 -1.87 -20.08 11.71
CA ASN A 59 -0.45 -20.05 11.30
C ASN A 59 0.34 -18.87 11.94
N ALA A 60 0.08 -18.60 13.22
CA ALA A 60 0.87 -17.65 13.99
C ALA A 60 2.22 -18.27 14.38
N SER A 61 3.17 -18.31 13.44
CA SER A 61 4.58 -18.39 13.82
C SER A 61 4.95 -17.08 14.53
N SER A 62 4.90 -17.17 15.85
CA SER A 62 5.42 -16.25 16.84
C SER A 62 6.75 -15.60 16.44
N SER A 63 6.73 -14.30 16.16
CA SER A 63 7.83 -13.41 16.49
C SER A 63 7.38 -11.96 16.43
N ASN A 64 7.29 -11.33 17.61
CA ASN A 64 7.35 -9.89 17.81
C ASN A 64 8.75 -9.40 17.40
N ALA A 65 8.92 -9.25 16.10
CA ALA A 65 10.20 -9.05 15.44
C ALA A 65 10.16 -7.72 14.68
N PRO A 66 11.21 -6.87 14.80
CA PRO A 66 11.22 -5.54 14.19
C PRO A 66 10.97 -5.59 12.67
N ASP A 67 10.32 -4.53 12.18
CA ASP A 67 9.80 -4.24 10.83
C ASP A 67 10.73 -4.52 9.60
N ASP A 68 11.90 -5.14 9.78
CA ASP A 68 12.90 -5.45 8.74
C ASP A 68 13.53 -6.85 8.93
N GLU A 69 12.88 -7.80 9.61
CA GLU A 69 13.47 -9.12 9.83
C GLU A 69 13.56 -9.95 8.53
N ILE A 70 14.80 -10.08 8.06
CA ILE A 70 15.19 -11.06 7.06
C ILE A 70 15.10 -12.44 7.71
N HIS A 71 14.12 -13.23 7.29
CA HIS A 71 13.92 -14.60 7.75
C HIS A 71 14.86 -15.52 7.00
N THR A 72 15.50 -16.46 7.69
CA THR A 72 16.35 -17.47 7.05
C THR A 72 15.72 -18.84 7.22
N ASP A 73 15.45 -19.53 6.11
CA ASP A 73 14.98 -20.91 6.18
C ASP A 73 16.15 -21.84 6.55
N PRO A 74 16.10 -22.56 7.68
CA PRO A 74 17.19 -23.44 8.12
C PRO A 74 17.42 -24.62 7.16
N LYS A 75 16.44 -24.98 6.32
CA LYS A 75 16.55 -26.12 5.41
C LYS A 75 17.23 -25.75 4.08
N SER A 76 16.87 -24.61 3.52
CA SER A 76 17.39 -24.16 2.22
C SER A 76 18.49 -23.10 2.32
N GLY A 77 18.67 -22.48 3.48
CA GLY A 77 19.56 -21.33 3.67
C GLY A 77 19.06 -20.06 2.96
N LEU A 78 17.87 -20.09 2.37
CA LEU A 78 17.29 -18.94 1.67
C LEU A 78 16.87 -17.88 2.68
N GLN A 79 17.13 -16.64 2.31
CA GLN A 79 16.74 -15.49 3.10
C GLN A 79 15.53 -14.83 2.45
N TYR A 80 14.48 -14.53 3.21
CA TYR A 80 13.28 -13.89 2.67
C TYR A 80 12.75 -12.78 3.57
N LYS A 81 12.11 -11.79 2.95
CA LYS A 81 11.41 -10.71 3.65
C LYS A 81 10.02 -10.49 3.05
N PHE A 82 9.07 -10.09 3.88
CA PHE A 82 7.69 -9.81 3.46
C PHE A 82 7.48 -8.32 3.24
N LEU A 83 6.97 -7.98 2.07
CA LEU A 83 6.67 -6.62 1.64
C LEU A 83 5.20 -6.52 1.24
N GLU A 84 4.63 -5.35 1.46
CA GLU A 84 3.31 -4.96 0.97
C GLU A 84 3.45 -3.81 -0.02
N TYR A 85 2.87 -3.98 -1.22
CA TYR A 85 2.67 -2.90 -2.17
C TYR A 85 1.20 -2.49 -2.17
N THR A 86 0.93 -1.25 -1.79
CA THR A 86 -0.40 -0.66 -1.85
C THR A 86 -0.49 0.27 -3.05
N ARG A 87 -1.56 0.18 -3.83
CA ARG A 87 -1.76 1.07 -4.98
C ARG A 87 -2.06 2.49 -4.49
N ILE A 88 -1.36 3.47 -5.03
CA ILE A 88 -1.61 4.87 -4.74
C ILE A 88 -2.97 5.22 -5.37
N PRO A 89 -3.98 5.64 -4.58
CA PRO A 89 -5.26 6.02 -5.13
C PRO A 89 -5.02 7.21 -6.06
N LYS A 90 -5.43 7.08 -7.33
CA LYS A 90 -5.48 8.25 -8.21
C LYS A 90 -6.48 9.23 -7.59
N PRO A 91 -6.15 10.53 -7.51
CA PRO A 91 -7.17 11.52 -7.22
C PRO A 91 -8.31 11.33 -8.23
N ALA A 92 -9.55 11.35 -7.76
CA ALA A 92 -10.71 11.15 -8.60
C ALA A 92 -10.63 12.07 -9.84
N GLU A 93 -10.83 11.52 -11.05
CA GLU A 93 -11.00 12.36 -12.25
C GLU A 93 -12.17 13.32 -12.00
N GLY A 94 -11.88 14.63 -11.99
CA GLY A 94 -12.80 15.67 -11.50
C GLY A 94 -12.29 16.45 -10.28
N ALA A 95 -11.15 16.07 -9.68
CA ALA A 95 -10.41 16.89 -8.73
C ALA A 95 -9.65 18.06 -9.40
N ASP A 96 -10.11 18.52 -10.56
CA ASP A 96 -9.78 19.86 -11.00
C ASP A 96 -10.44 20.78 -10.00
N VAL A 97 -9.61 21.27 -9.08
CA VAL A 97 -9.98 22.21 -8.05
C VAL A 97 -10.58 23.43 -8.75
N ASN A 98 -11.90 23.50 -8.83
CA ASN A 98 -12.58 24.63 -9.44
C ASN A 98 -12.20 25.87 -8.60
N PRO A 99 -11.46 26.84 -9.16
CA PRO A 99 -10.97 27.98 -8.39
C PRO A 99 -12.13 28.80 -7.81
N GLU A 100 -13.28 28.85 -8.48
CA GLU A 100 -14.48 29.53 -7.98
C GLU A 100 -15.11 28.79 -6.79
N GLU A 101 -15.12 27.46 -6.83
CA GLU A 101 -15.64 26.64 -5.72
C GLU A 101 -14.71 26.69 -4.50
N MET A 102 -13.40 26.71 -4.72
CA MET A 102 -12.43 26.92 -3.64
C MET A 102 -12.62 28.24 -2.92
N GLN A 103 -12.93 29.32 -3.64
CA GLN A 103 -13.20 30.62 -3.03
C GLN A 103 -14.39 30.56 -2.06
N TYR A 104 -15.46 29.86 -2.44
CA TYR A 104 -16.61 29.64 -1.57
C TYR A 104 -16.23 28.81 -0.33
N LEU A 105 -15.51 27.71 -0.52
CA LEU A 105 -15.07 26.82 0.56
C LEU A 105 -14.12 27.52 1.53
N GLU A 106 -13.21 28.35 1.04
CA GLU A 106 -12.31 29.18 1.86
C GLU A 106 -13.10 30.19 2.70
N MET A 107 -14.10 30.84 2.10
CA MET A 107 -14.97 31.78 2.80
C MET A 107 -15.76 31.10 3.92
N CYS A 108 -16.34 29.92 3.66
CA CYS A 108 -17.02 29.13 4.69
C CYS A 108 -16.06 28.72 5.82
N ARG A 109 -14.85 28.26 5.49
CA ARG A 109 -13.83 27.90 6.48
C ARG A 109 -13.41 29.10 7.32
N ASP A 110 -13.28 30.28 6.72
CA ASP A 110 -12.94 31.52 7.41
C ASP A 110 -14.04 31.94 8.38
N ILE A 111 -15.32 31.89 7.97
CA ILE A 111 -16.46 32.17 8.85
C ILE A 111 -16.51 31.18 10.03
N ILE A 112 -16.23 29.91 9.80
CA ILE A 112 -16.22 28.89 10.87
C ILE A 112 -15.07 29.13 11.85
N LYS A 113 -13.88 29.48 11.36
CA LYS A 113 -12.67 29.64 12.19
C LYS A 113 -12.61 30.99 12.91
N ASN A 114 -12.94 32.06 12.21
CA ASN A 114 -12.74 33.44 12.63
C ASN A 114 -14.06 34.19 12.88
N GLY A 115 -15.20 33.57 12.60
CA GLY A 115 -16.50 34.20 12.79
C GLY A 115 -16.83 34.44 14.26
N ALA A 116 -17.46 35.59 14.53
CA ALA A 116 -17.96 35.93 15.85
C ALA A 116 -19.39 35.39 16.03
N LYS A 117 -19.65 34.64 17.10
CA LYS A 117 -21.01 34.23 17.46
C LYS A 117 -21.85 35.45 17.82
N ARG A 118 -23.00 35.61 17.16
CA ARG A 118 -24.00 36.64 17.45
C ARG A 118 -25.39 35.98 17.46
N GLY A 119 -26.31 36.55 18.23
CA GLY A 119 -27.72 36.17 18.13
C GLY A 119 -28.28 36.61 16.77
N ASP A 120 -29.15 35.77 16.19
CA ASP A 120 -29.83 36.08 14.94
C ASP A 120 -31.25 36.62 15.22
N ARG A 121 -31.84 37.28 14.23
CA ARG A 121 -33.22 37.80 14.27
C ARG A 121 -34.26 36.67 14.19
N THR A 122 -33.91 35.56 13.56
CA THR A 122 -34.73 34.33 13.44
C THR A 122 -34.70 33.50 14.71
#